data_AF-A0A1B9GGJ2-F1
#
_entry.id   AF-A0A1B9GGJ2-F1
#
_cell.length_a   1.000
_cell.length_b   1.000
_cell.length_c   1.000
_cell.angle_alpha   90.00
_cell.angle_beta   90.00
_cell.angle_gamma   90.00
#
_symmetry.space_group_name_H-M   'P 1'
#
loop_
_entity.id
_entity.type
_entity.pdbx_description
1 polymer ?
#
loop_
_entity_poly.entity_id
_entity_poly.type
_entity_poly.pdbx_seq_one_letter_code
_entity_poly.pdbx_strand_id
1 'polypeptide(L)'
;MAGPNLEIFKFGFYMFFPIYAMFKFGDPEWYDSYVQPYKEILWPPYESTYQPPRTHTGIKEELARMKAERLAKKTGRPVESITAGEIEAEGGIHLGSGSTTAPAPLTSQSIPTNTSGWSWPQSSGNENERLV
;
A
#
# COMPACT_ATOMS: atom_id res chain seq x y z
N MET A 1 49.73 -21.24 -5.95
CA MET A 1 49.93 -19.83 -5.60
C MET A 1 50.37 -19.10 -6.86
N ALA A 2 49.43 -18.55 -7.63
CA ALA A 2 49.78 -17.80 -8.83
C ALA A 2 50.55 -16.55 -8.40
N GLY A 3 51.81 -16.43 -8.84
CA GLY A 3 52.76 -15.44 -8.37
C GLY A 3 52.41 -13.97 -8.72
N PRO A 4 53.36 -13.03 -8.56
CA PRO A 4 53.13 -11.57 -8.65
C PRO A 4 52.38 -11.08 -9.89
N ASN A 5 52.46 -11.82 -11.01
CA ASN A 5 51.75 -11.51 -12.25
C ASN A 5 50.22 -11.52 -12.09
N LEU A 6 49.68 -12.36 -11.21
CA LEU A 6 48.23 -12.41 -10.98
C LEU A 6 47.75 -11.20 -10.18
N GLU A 7 48.60 -10.64 -9.31
CA GLU A 7 48.28 -9.43 -8.54
C GLU A 7 48.21 -8.23 -9.48
N ILE A 8 49.18 -8.05 -10.38
CA ILE A 8 49.16 -6.99 -11.40
C ILE A 8 47.90 -7.05 -12.27
N PHE A 9 47.48 -8.24 -12.69
CA PHE A 9 46.26 -8.40 -13.48
C PHE A 9 45.01 -7.97 -12.72
N LYS A 10 44.88 -8.40 -11.45
CA LYS A 10 43.76 -8.02 -10.59
C LYS A 10 43.74 -6.51 -10.34
N PHE A 11 44.89 -5.91 -10.06
CA PHE A 11 45.02 -4.47 -9.87
C PHE A 11 44.60 -3.70 -11.12
N GLY A 12 45.08 -4.11 -12.30
CA GLY A 12 44.65 -3.55 -13.58
C GLY A 12 43.15 -3.69 -13.77
N PHE A 13 42.59 -4.88 -13.57
CA PHE A 13 41.15 -5.11 -13.70
C PHE A 13 40.33 -4.24 -12.74
N TYR A 14 40.70 -4.16 -11.47
CA TYR A 14 39.98 -3.34 -10.48
C TYR A 14 40.03 -1.84 -10.79
N MET A 15 41.05 -1.35 -11.50
CA MET A 15 41.12 0.03 -11.94
C MET A 15 40.37 0.26 -13.26
N PHE A 16 40.61 -0.57 -14.28
CA PHE A 16 40.02 -0.37 -15.59
C PHE A 16 38.54 -0.73 -15.64
N PHE A 17 38.08 -1.72 -14.88
CA PHE A 17 36.68 -2.12 -14.87
C PHE A 17 35.72 -0.98 -14.48
N PRO A 18 35.89 -0.28 -13.34
CA PRO A 18 35.00 0.83 -12.99
C PRO A 18 35.12 2.01 -13.96
N ILE A 19 36.32 2.30 -14.45
CA ILE A 19 36.55 3.38 -15.43
C ILE A 19 35.84 3.06 -16.75
N TYR A 20 35.95 1.83 -17.23
CA TYR A 20 35.29 1.35 -18.44
C TYR A 20 33.76 1.38 -18.28
N ALA A 21 33.25 0.93 -17.13
CA ALA A 21 31.81 1.00 -16.84
C ALA A 21 31.32 2.45 -16.85
N MET A 22 32.03 3.38 -16.21
CA MET A 22 31.69 4.81 -16.25
C MET A 22 31.75 5.37 -17.68
N PHE A 23 32.74 4.99 -18.49
CA PHE A 23 32.81 5.46 -19.88
C PHE A 23 31.68 4.89 -20.74
N LYS A 24 31.33 3.62 -20.56
CA LYS A 24 30.31 2.96 -21.38
C LYS A 24 28.87 3.35 -21.00
N PHE A 25 28.60 3.50 -19.70
CA PHE A 25 27.27 3.81 -19.16
C PHE A 25 27.08 5.29 -18.81
N GLY A 26 28.14 6.10 -18.80
CA GLY A 26 28.08 7.53 -18.55
C GLY A 26 27.85 8.38 -19.80
N ASP A 27 27.73 7.76 -20.97
CA ASP A 27 27.39 8.45 -22.21
C ASP A 27 25.92 8.93 -22.16
N PRO A 28 25.63 10.23 -22.36
CA PRO A 28 24.26 10.72 -22.44
C PRO A 28 23.42 10.00 -23.49
N GLU A 29 24.01 9.58 -24.61
CA GLU A 29 23.29 8.87 -25.67
C GLU A 29 22.79 7.49 -25.22
N TRP A 30 23.57 6.81 -24.35
CA TRP A 30 23.15 5.53 -23.77
C TRP A 30 21.96 5.72 -22.82
N TYR A 31 21.95 6.78 -22.02
CA TYR A 31 20.85 7.08 -21.11
C TYR A 31 19.54 7.33 -21.88
N ASP A 32 19.58 8.15 -22.93
CA ASP A 32 18.41 8.48 -23.73
C ASP A 32 17.87 7.25 -24.50
N SER A 33 18.76 6.39 -24.98
CA SER A 33 18.37 5.21 -25.76
C SER A 33 17.87 4.05 -24.89
N TYR A 34 18.48 3.85 -23.73
CA TYR A 34 18.26 2.64 -22.92
C TYR A 34 17.57 2.90 -21.59
N VAL A 35 17.64 4.07 -20.97
CA VAL A 35 17.03 4.32 -19.65
C VAL A 35 15.73 5.11 -19.80
N GLN A 36 15.73 6.15 -20.63
CA GLN A 36 14.58 7.02 -20.83
C GLN A 36 13.31 6.28 -21.28
N PRO A 37 13.33 5.29 -22.20
CA PRO A 37 12.12 4.59 -22.60
C PRO A 37 11.48 3.77 -21.47
N TYR A 38 12.28 3.22 -20.55
CA TYR A 38 11.73 2.46 -19.41
C TYR A 38 11.00 3.36 -18.41
N LYS A 39 11.30 4.66 -18.37
CA LYS A 39 10.59 5.61 -17.51
C LYS A 39 9.09 5.62 -17.80
N GLU A 40 8.69 5.52 -19.07
CA GLU A 40 7.28 5.55 -19.48
C GLU A 40 6.53 4.27 -19.09
N ILE A 41 7.23 3.15 -18.99
CA ILE A 41 6.68 1.88 -18.52
C ILE A 41 6.51 1.89 -16.99
N LEU A 42 7.53 2.39 -16.26
CA LEU A 42 7.50 2.43 -14.81
C LEU A 42 6.56 3.52 -14.26
N TRP A 43 6.48 4.65 -14.96
CA TRP A 43 5.62 5.78 -14.62
C TRP A 43 4.69 6.07 -15.79
N PRO A 44 3.55 5.36 -15.87
CA PRO A 44 2.54 5.65 -16.86
C PRO A 44 2.16 7.13 -16.80
N PRO A 45 1.90 7.77 -17.96
CA PRO A 45 1.49 9.16 -17.98
C PRO A 45 0.22 9.38 -17.13
N TYR A 46 0.10 10.58 -16.56
CA TYR A 46 -1.04 10.93 -15.71
C TYR A 46 -2.38 10.78 -16.44
N GLU A 47 -2.40 10.96 -17.76
CA GLU A 47 -3.58 10.80 -18.61
C GLU A 47 -4.02 9.34 -18.78
N SER A 48 -3.10 8.37 -18.69
CA SER A 48 -3.46 6.94 -18.73
C SER A 48 -3.85 6.39 -17.37
N THR A 49 -3.62 7.17 -16.31
CA THR A 49 -3.93 6.75 -14.93
C THR A 49 -5.34 7.18 -14.57
N TYR A 50 -6.07 6.38 -13.79
CA TYR A 50 -7.38 6.76 -13.30
C TYR A 50 -7.29 8.07 -12.48
N GLN A 51 -7.98 9.10 -12.96
CA GLN A 51 -8.00 10.42 -12.32
C GLN A 51 -9.21 10.52 -11.40
N PRO A 52 -9.02 10.59 -10.07
CA PRO A 52 -10.14 10.74 -9.16
C PRO A 52 -10.84 12.09 -9.40
N PRO A 53 -12.18 12.13 -9.39
CA PRO A 53 -12.92 13.36 -9.60
C PRO A 53 -12.56 14.39 -8.53
N ARG A 54 -12.16 15.58 -8.96
CA ARG A 54 -11.73 16.67 -8.06
C ARG A 54 -12.87 17.60 -7.64
N THR A 55 -14.02 17.50 -8.28
CA THR A 55 -15.19 18.32 -8.02
C THR A 55 -16.16 17.60 -7.09
N HIS A 56 -16.84 18.36 -6.22
CA HIS A 56 -17.81 17.79 -5.28
C HIS A 56 -18.98 17.06 -5.97
N THR A 57 -19.40 17.56 -7.14
CA THR A 57 -20.42 16.90 -7.96
C THR A 57 -19.93 15.56 -8.50
N GLY A 58 -18.70 15.50 -9.04
CA GLY A 58 -18.11 14.26 -9.53
C GLY A 58 -17.87 13.22 -8.44
N ILE A 59 -17.55 13.66 -7.22
CA ILE A 59 -17.43 12.76 -6.06
C ILE A 59 -18.77 12.07 -5.74
N LYS A 60 -19.89 12.79 -5.81
CA LYS A 60 -21.22 12.22 -5.55
C LYS A 60 -21.62 11.20 -6.61
N GLU A 61 -21.33 11.49 -7.86
CA GLU A 61 -21.60 10.60 -8.99
C GLU A 61 -20.78 9.32 -8.90
N GLU A 62 -19.48 9.43 -8.62
CA GLU A 62 -18.59 8.28 -8.41
C GLU A 62 -19.01 7.45 -7.19
N LEU A 63 -19.46 8.09 -6.09
CA LEU A 63 -20.03 7.38 -4.94
C LEU A 63 -21.30 6.62 -5.31
N ALA A 64 -22.18 7.19 -6.13
CA ALA A 64 -23.37 6.50 -6.60
C ALA A 64 -23.00 5.28 -7.46
N ARG A 65 -22.01 5.42 -8.36
CA ARG A 65 -21.45 4.33 -9.16
C ARG A 65 -20.90 3.20 -8.28
N MET A 66 -20.08 3.54 -7.28
CA MET A 66 -19.50 2.56 -6.35
C MET A 66 -20.57 1.83 -5.52
N LYS A 67 -21.64 2.52 -5.11
CA LYS A 67 -22.75 1.90 -4.39
C LYS A 67 -23.51 0.93 -5.28
N ALA A 68 -23.78 1.30 -6.53
CA ALA A 68 -24.44 0.42 -7.50
C ALA A 68 -23.60 -0.85 -7.78
N GLU A 69 -22.28 -0.72 -7.92
CA GLU A 69 -21.37 -1.87 -8.06
C GLU A 69 -21.39 -2.80 -6.84
N ARG A 70 -21.42 -2.23 -5.61
CA ARG A 70 -21.50 -3.04 -4.38
C ARG A 70 -22.81 -3.81 -4.30
N LEU A 71 -23.92 -3.17 -4.63
CA LEU A 71 -25.23 -3.80 -4.59
C LEU A 71 -25.37 -4.88 -5.68
N ALA A 72 -24.79 -4.66 -6.86
CA ALA A 72 -24.73 -5.67 -7.94
C ALA A 72 -23.95 -6.91 -7.49
N LYS A 73 -22.79 -6.73 -6.84
CA LYS A 73 -22.00 -7.84 -6.27
C LYS A 73 -22.75 -8.57 -5.15
N LYS A 74 -23.51 -7.85 -4.32
CA LYS A 74 -24.27 -8.41 -3.19
C LYS A 74 -25.52 -9.18 -3.63
N THR A 75 -26.22 -8.68 -4.64
CA THR A 75 -27.50 -9.24 -5.11
C THR A 75 -27.37 -10.15 -6.33
N GLY A 76 -26.18 -10.21 -6.95
CA GLY A 76 -25.94 -10.95 -8.19
C GLY A 76 -26.68 -10.38 -9.40
N ARG A 77 -27.24 -9.17 -9.28
CA ARG A 77 -28.02 -8.49 -10.33
C ARG A 77 -27.13 -7.53 -11.13
N PRO A 78 -27.39 -7.35 -12.43
CA PRO A 78 -26.63 -6.40 -13.25
C PRO A 78 -26.83 -4.96 -12.73
N VAL A 79 -25.77 -4.14 -12.80
CA VAL A 79 -25.73 -2.74 -12.32
C VAL A 79 -26.88 -1.91 -12.89
N GLU A 80 -27.29 -2.19 -14.12
CA GLU A 80 -28.36 -1.50 -14.85
C GLU A 80 -29.76 -1.71 -14.26
N SER A 81 -29.97 -2.79 -13.49
CA SER A 81 -31.26 -3.10 -12.84
C SER A 81 -31.44 -2.45 -11.47
N ILE A 82 -30.41 -1.78 -10.96
CA ILE A 82 -30.43 -1.15 -9.64
C ILE A 82 -31.00 0.27 -9.79
N THR A 83 -32.13 0.51 -9.15
CA THR A 83 -32.80 1.82 -9.17
C THR A 83 -32.19 2.78 -8.15
N ALA A 84 -32.22 4.09 -8.45
CA ALA A 84 -31.62 5.14 -7.61
C ALA A 84 -32.07 5.11 -6.14
N GLY A 85 -33.33 4.72 -5.87
CA GLY A 85 -33.86 4.60 -4.51
C GLY A 85 -33.20 3.50 -3.68
N GLU A 86 -32.72 2.42 -4.31
CA GLU A 86 -32.04 1.32 -3.60
C GLU A 86 -30.57 1.69 -3.26
N ILE A 87 -29.94 2.50 -4.11
CA ILE A 87 -28.60 3.07 -3.91
C ILE A 87 -28.59 4.03 -2.72
N GLU A 88 -29.67 4.79 -2.53
CA GLU A 88 -29.83 5.73 -1.42
C GLU A 88 -30.22 5.03 -0.10
N ALA A 89 -31.04 3.96 -0.17
CA ALA A 89 -31.46 3.19 1.00
C ALA A 89 -30.31 2.48 1.74
N GLU A 90 -29.27 2.02 1.03
CA GLU A 90 -28.07 1.44 1.63
C GLU A 90 -27.11 2.50 2.24
N GLY A 91 -27.45 3.80 2.12
CA GLY A 91 -26.59 4.95 2.45
C GLY A 91 -26.55 5.39 3.93
N GLY A 92 -27.06 4.58 4.86
CA GLY A 92 -26.90 4.85 6.29
C GLY A 92 -25.53 4.40 6.79
N ILE A 93 -24.63 5.35 7.08
CA ILE A 93 -23.41 5.04 7.83
C ILE A 93 -23.84 4.62 9.24
N HIS A 94 -23.89 3.31 9.51
CA HIS A 94 -24.02 2.78 10.87
C HIS A 94 -22.68 3.02 11.58
N LEU A 95 -22.47 4.26 12.03
CA LEU A 95 -21.42 4.58 13.00
C LEU A 95 -21.82 3.86 14.29
N GLY A 96 -21.11 2.77 14.61
CA GLY A 96 -21.44 1.89 15.73
C GLY A 96 -21.59 2.68 17.03
N SER A 97 -22.84 2.90 17.43
CA SER A 97 -23.20 3.28 18.80
C SER A 97 -22.92 2.07 19.67
N GLY A 98 -21.79 2.10 20.38
CA GLY A 98 -21.44 1.09 21.37
C GLY A 98 -22.43 1.15 22.53
N SER A 99 -23.51 0.38 22.43
CA SER A 99 -24.39 0.08 23.55
C SER A 99 -23.65 -0.84 24.52
N THR A 100 -23.07 -0.28 25.58
CA THR A 100 -22.60 -1.04 26.74
C THR A 100 -23.82 -1.59 27.51
N THR A 101 -24.32 -2.73 27.05
CA THR A 101 -25.15 -3.61 27.89
C THR A 101 -24.18 -4.49 28.66
N ALA A 102 -24.08 -4.25 29.96
CA ALA A 102 -23.30 -5.08 30.87
C ALA A 102 -23.82 -6.52 30.91
N PRO A 103 -22.95 -7.54 30.92
CA PRO A 103 -23.27 -8.83 31.50
C PRO A 103 -22.44 -9.13 32.77
N ALA A 104 -23.13 -9.78 33.71
CA ALA A 104 -22.70 -10.22 35.03
C ALA A 104 -21.58 -11.30 34.97
N PRO A 105 -20.95 -11.67 36.12
CA PRO A 105 -19.65 -12.30 36.17
C PRO A 105 -19.73 -13.82 36.02
N LEU A 106 -18.89 -14.41 35.16
CA LEU A 106 -18.71 -15.85 35.08
C LEU A 106 -17.23 -16.22 35.03
N THR A 107 -16.79 -16.77 36.16
CA THR A 107 -15.98 -17.98 36.31
C THR A 107 -14.64 -18.03 35.57
N SER A 108 -13.57 -17.92 36.37
CA SER A 108 -12.19 -18.25 36.03
C SER A 108 -12.06 -19.66 35.45
N GLN A 109 -11.66 -19.76 34.18
CA GLN A 109 -11.01 -20.96 33.66
C GLN A 109 -9.69 -20.56 33.03
N SER A 110 -8.62 -21.12 33.59
CA SER A 110 -7.23 -20.98 33.17
C SER A 110 -7.00 -21.62 31.80
N ILE A 111 -6.50 -20.84 30.83
CA ILE A 111 -6.06 -21.35 29.52
C ILE A 111 -4.55 -21.62 29.60
N PRO A 112 -4.06 -22.80 29.18
CA PRO A 112 -2.65 -23.15 29.24
C PRO A 112 -1.83 -22.31 28.27
N THR A 113 -0.70 -21.79 28.77
CA THR A 113 0.32 -21.09 28.01
C THR A 113 0.93 -22.02 26.97
N ASN A 114 0.52 -21.87 25.71
CA ASN A 114 1.30 -22.37 24.59
C ASN A 114 2.10 -21.22 23.96
N THR A 115 3.33 -21.60 23.67
CA THR A 115 4.50 -20.82 23.31
C THR A 115 4.41 -20.10 21.97
N SER A 116 5.26 -19.09 21.87
CA SER A 116 5.87 -18.52 20.66
C SER A 116 5.09 -17.46 19.87
N GLY A 117 5.76 -16.31 19.68
CA GLY A 117 5.44 -15.36 18.62
C GLY A 117 5.16 -13.94 19.10
N TRP A 118 6.23 -13.14 19.17
CA TRP A 118 6.21 -11.67 19.01
C TRP A 118 5.37 -10.86 20.02
N SER A 119 6.03 -10.19 20.97
CA SER A 119 5.42 -9.18 21.86
C SER A 119 5.70 -7.75 21.36
N TRP A 120 4.64 -6.98 21.10
CA TRP A 120 4.73 -5.52 20.94
C TRP A 120 5.00 -4.88 22.31
N PRO A 121 5.77 -3.77 22.39
CA PRO A 121 5.97 -3.08 23.66
C PRO A 121 4.65 -2.42 24.10
N GLN A 122 4.15 -2.86 25.25
CA GLN A 122 2.96 -2.30 25.87
C GLN A 122 3.34 -0.98 26.52
N SER A 123 2.95 0.14 25.91
CA SER A 123 3.08 1.48 26.49
C SER A 123 2.19 1.58 27.73
N SER A 124 2.73 1.32 28.91
CA SER A 124 2.10 1.65 30.18
C SER A 124 2.19 3.17 30.42
N GLY A 125 1.35 3.92 29.72
CA GLY A 125 1.10 5.32 30.06
C GLY A 125 0.20 5.36 31.28
N ASN A 126 0.77 5.67 32.45
CA ASN A 126 0.00 5.97 33.64
C ASN A 126 -0.81 7.25 33.40
N GLU A 127 -2.14 7.12 33.27
CA GLU A 127 -3.09 8.24 33.09
C GLU A 127 -3.29 9.12 34.34
N ASN A 128 -2.34 9.12 35.29
CA ASN A 128 -2.52 9.73 36.61
C ASN A 128 -1.65 10.98 36.90
N GLU A 129 -0.97 11.56 35.91
CA GLU A 129 -0.17 12.79 36.10
C GLU A 129 -0.60 13.92 35.15
N ARG A 130 -1.84 14.41 35.31
CA ARG A 130 -2.27 15.72 34.80
C ARG A 130 -3.20 16.43 35.77
N LEU A 131 -2.70 16.69 36.97
CA LEU A 131 -3.20 17.74 37.87
C LEU A 131 -2.04 18.28 38.73
N VAL A 132 -1.22 19.16 38.15
CA VAL A 132 -0.67 20.39 38.78
C VAL A 132 -0.33 21.36 37.65
#